data_AF-A0A7J2H6L5-F1
#
_entry.id   AF-A0A7J2H6L5-F1
#
_cell.length_a   1.000
_cell.length_b   1.000
_cell.length_c   1.000
_cell.angle_alpha   90.00
_cell.angle_beta   90.00
_cell.angle_gamma   90.00
#
_symmetry.space_group_name_H-M   'P 1'
#
loop_
_entity.id
_entity.type
_entity.pdbx_description
1 polymer ?
#
loop_
_entity_poly.entity_id
_entity_poly.type
_entity_poly.pdbx_seq_one_letter_code
_entity_poly.pdbx_strand_id
1 'polypeptide(L)'
;MAYLVAIAAALSIIYGIAEWFSKDRVLKIIEGRRALVVIGNEAFYGRVAIPPRGGGGFEVYFPPENVENPLSLISFLVRSYEETGEEKFRKEAEKLLEEFKARGLIPQDFELNHAMPDPWRPPSLVSRKVYANELGNLKAIMLFKDFLEEKEIEKRKKELRRLFHPSPLRVLARKTYNALAFVKDKLASLTVKTTSTLATPLAPELKKGLAEMEKKAISVVGATYDPLLENSVGRLLTIRVTDIDGEEKAYQGVLREYSANYLLLYDVSYRLQAVTKFKNCSEEPGYPKLTIKIHGFKFKLPSHLKVEKEGDKLVLRNVSNEALKIENVKWEGGESKISKVLKPGEQVAIDAPPGDSFTVEYEISKTVDIVWPRNKVKIVGLGEYPPKLLPEVLSQRLPSL
;
A
#
# COMPACT_ATOMS: atom_id res chain seq x y z
N MET A 1 -27.28 -37.96 21.20
CA MET A 1 -26.06 -37.48 21.88
C MET A 1 -24.80 -37.63 21.03
N ALA A 2 -24.41 -38.82 20.56
CA ALA A 2 -23.21 -39.00 19.74
C ALA A 2 -23.16 -38.12 18.47
N TYR A 3 -24.29 -37.94 17.78
CA TYR A 3 -24.36 -37.07 16.60
C TYR A 3 -24.16 -35.58 16.92
N LEU A 4 -24.63 -35.10 18.09
CA LEU A 4 -24.45 -33.70 18.52
C LEU A 4 -22.99 -33.43 18.88
N VAL A 5 -22.32 -34.39 19.52
CA VAL A 5 -20.88 -34.31 19.83
C VAL A 5 -20.06 -34.28 18.54
N ALA A 6 -20.39 -35.13 17.56
CA ALA A 6 -19.72 -35.12 16.26
C ALA A 6 -19.92 -33.79 15.50
N ILE A 7 -21.13 -33.22 15.53
CA ILE A 7 -21.42 -31.91 14.94
C ILE A 7 -20.66 -30.80 15.67
N ALA A 8 -20.64 -30.80 17.01
CA ALA A 8 -19.91 -29.80 17.80
C ALA A 8 -18.39 -29.87 17.56
N ALA A 9 -17.82 -31.07 17.47
CA ALA A 9 -16.42 -31.27 17.13
C ALA A 9 -16.10 -30.77 15.71
N ALA A 10 -16.96 -31.07 14.74
CA ALA A 10 -16.82 -30.57 13.37
C ALA A 10 -16.89 -29.03 13.33
N LEU A 11 -17.86 -28.42 14.01
CA LEU A 11 -18.01 -26.96 14.10
C LEU A 11 -16.79 -26.31 14.78
N SER A 12 -16.23 -26.93 15.82
CA SER A 12 -15.03 -26.43 16.49
C SER A 12 -13.80 -26.47 15.57
N ILE A 13 -13.61 -27.55 14.81
CA ILE A 13 -12.54 -27.65 13.80
C ILE A 13 -12.72 -26.59 12.73
N ILE A 14 -13.95 -26.39 12.22
CA ILE A 14 -14.24 -25.38 11.19
C ILE A 14 -13.98 -23.97 11.74
N TYR A 15 -14.37 -23.69 12.99
CA TYR A 15 -14.11 -22.41 13.63
C TYR A 15 -12.61 -22.14 13.78
N GLY A 16 -11.84 -23.13 14.25
CA GLY A 16 -10.38 -23.03 14.35
C GLY A 16 -9.71 -22.77 13.00
N ILE A 17 -10.18 -23.44 11.94
CA ILE A 17 -9.72 -23.16 10.57
C ILE A 17 -10.09 -21.73 10.18
N ALA A 18 -11.35 -21.31 10.33
CA ALA A 18 -11.80 -19.98 9.96
C ALA A 18 -11.03 -18.85 10.67
N GLU A 19 -10.70 -19.03 11.94
CA GLU A 19 -9.90 -18.09 12.72
C GLU A 19 -8.47 -17.96 12.20
N TRP A 20 -7.86 -19.05 11.74
CA TRP A 20 -6.53 -19.03 11.12
C TRP A 20 -6.51 -18.20 9.81
N PHE A 21 -7.65 -18.17 9.11
CA PHE A 21 -7.89 -17.38 7.90
C PHE A 21 -8.56 -16.01 8.16
N SER A 22 -8.65 -15.57 9.42
CA SER A 22 -9.33 -14.30 9.79
C SER A 22 -8.64 -13.04 9.27
N LYS A 23 -7.32 -13.10 9.01
CA LYS A 23 -6.57 -12.05 8.31
C LYS A 23 -6.10 -12.56 6.96
N ASP A 24 -6.16 -11.70 5.96
CA ASP A 24 -5.64 -12.00 4.63
C ASP A 24 -4.12 -12.26 4.68
N ARG A 25 -3.66 -13.31 4.00
CA ARG A 25 -2.26 -13.73 4.07
C ARG A 25 -1.28 -12.74 3.45
N VAL A 26 -1.71 -11.95 2.47
CA VAL A 26 -0.92 -10.85 1.90
C VAL A 26 -0.84 -9.71 2.90
N LEU A 27 -1.98 -9.32 3.49
CA LEU A 27 -2.02 -8.25 4.49
C LEU A 27 -1.18 -8.60 5.74
N LYS A 28 -1.16 -9.87 6.18
CA LYS A 28 -0.28 -10.34 7.27
C LYS A 28 1.21 -10.04 7.02
N ILE A 29 1.67 -9.97 5.76
CA ILE A 29 3.08 -9.70 5.43
C ILE A 29 3.43 -8.22 5.64
N ILE A 30 2.48 -7.32 5.37
CA ILE A 30 2.65 -5.86 5.50
C ILE A 30 2.29 -5.34 6.90
N GLU A 31 1.62 -6.15 7.72
CA GLU A 31 1.28 -5.81 9.10
C GLU A 31 2.50 -5.32 9.89
N GLY A 32 2.36 -4.17 10.54
CA GLY A 32 3.40 -3.53 11.34
C GLY A 32 4.46 -2.76 10.55
N ARG A 33 4.44 -2.79 9.21
CA ARG A 33 5.37 -2.03 8.36
C ARG A 33 4.81 -0.64 8.02
N ARG A 34 5.71 0.29 7.73
CA ARG A 34 5.34 1.59 7.15
C ARG A 34 5.03 1.43 5.66
N ALA A 35 3.89 1.95 5.22
CA ALA A 35 3.47 1.91 3.84
C ALA A 35 2.70 3.18 3.46
N LEU A 36 2.71 3.50 2.18
CA LEU A 36 1.82 4.46 1.55
C LEU A 36 0.57 3.72 1.03
N VAL A 37 -0.58 3.96 1.64
CA VAL A 37 -1.85 3.36 1.25
C VAL A 37 -2.63 4.35 0.40
N VAL A 38 -2.92 4.00 -0.86
CA VAL A 38 -3.62 4.86 -1.81
C VAL A 38 -5.09 4.44 -1.90
N ILE A 39 -6.01 5.34 -1.55
CA ILE A 39 -7.46 5.11 -1.59
C ILE A 39 -8.12 6.26 -2.35
N GLY A 40 -8.77 5.94 -3.47
CA GLY A 40 -9.31 6.97 -4.36
C GLY A 40 -8.20 7.89 -4.88
N ASN A 41 -8.26 9.17 -4.53
CA ASN A 41 -7.31 10.19 -4.97
C ASN A 41 -6.41 10.71 -3.84
N GLU A 42 -6.48 10.10 -2.66
CA GLU A 42 -5.65 10.42 -1.50
C GLU A 42 -4.76 9.25 -1.14
N ALA A 43 -3.65 9.55 -0.48
CA ALA A 43 -2.76 8.56 0.07
C ALA A 43 -2.47 8.82 1.55
N PHE A 44 -2.24 7.75 2.31
CA PHE A 44 -2.00 7.78 3.75
C PHE A 44 -0.70 7.04 4.04
N TYR A 45 0.29 7.73 4.59
CA TYR A 45 1.55 7.14 4.98
C TYR A 45 1.59 6.82 6.46
N GLY A 46 1.97 5.60 6.81
CA GLY A 46 2.06 5.20 8.21
C GLY A 46 2.23 3.70 8.43
N ARG A 47 2.27 3.31 9.70
CA ARG A 47 2.34 1.90 10.10
C ARG A 47 0.98 1.23 9.91
N VAL A 48 0.93 0.16 9.12
CA VAL A 48 -0.29 -0.60 8.84
C VAL A 48 -0.59 -1.56 9.99
N ALA A 49 -1.78 -1.47 10.57
CA ALA A 49 -2.28 -2.37 11.61
C ALA A 49 -3.55 -3.08 11.12
N ILE A 50 -3.58 -4.41 11.22
CA ILE A 50 -4.70 -5.20 10.72
C ILE A 50 -5.39 -5.86 11.93
N PRO A 51 -6.54 -5.33 12.39
CA PRO A 51 -7.25 -5.93 13.50
C PRO A 51 -7.75 -7.33 13.12
N PRO A 52 -7.72 -8.30 14.04
CA PRO A 52 -8.39 -9.57 13.82
C PRO A 52 -9.89 -9.34 13.64
N ARG A 53 -10.53 -10.10 12.75
CA ARG A 53 -11.98 -10.03 12.48
C ARG A 53 -12.48 -8.66 11.96
N GLY A 54 -11.59 -7.81 11.44
CA GLY A 54 -11.94 -6.50 10.88
C GLY A 54 -12.59 -6.52 9.49
N GLY A 55 -13.03 -7.69 8.99
CA GLY A 55 -13.62 -7.81 7.65
C GLY A 55 -12.69 -7.44 6.49
N GLY A 56 -11.36 -7.56 6.69
CA GLY A 56 -10.34 -7.11 5.74
C GLY A 56 -9.96 -5.63 5.87
N GLY A 57 -10.66 -4.87 6.71
CA GLY A 57 -10.28 -3.51 7.07
C GLY A 57 -8.98 -3.46 7.87
N PHE A 58 -8.32 -2.31 7.84
CA PHE A 58 -7.05 -2.06 8.51
C PHE A 58 -6.92 -0.58 8.87
N GLU A 59 -5.91 -0.21 9.64
CA GLU A 59 -5.65 1.16 10.07
C GLU A 59 -4.22 1.55 9.74
N VAL A 60 -4.04 2.80 9.31
CA VAL A 60 -2.73 3.37 8.99
C VAL A 60 -2.42 4.41 10.06
N TYR A 61 -1.51 4.10 10.98
CA TYR A 61 -1.06 5.02 12.02
C TYR A 61 0.04 5.92 11.48
N PHE A 62 -0.20 7.23 11.49
CA PHE A 62 0.77 8.20 11.00
C PHE A 62 2.03 8.19 11.87
N PRO A 63 3.20 8.49 11.31
CA PRO A 63 4.38 8.73 12.11
C PRO A 63 4.12 9.86 13.14
N PRO A 64 4.63 9.76 14.37
CA PRO A 64 4.39 10.77 15.40
C PRO A 64 4.82 12.20 15.01
N GLU A 65 5.86 12.31 14.19
CA GLU A 65 6.33 13.57 13.58
C GLU A 65 5.39 14.15 12.52
N ASN A 66 4.36 13.41 12.10
CA ASN A 66 3.47 13.78 11.01
C ASN A 66 1.99 13.81 11.42
N VAL A 67 1.68 13.96 12.71
CA VAL A 67 0.31 14.19 13.18
C VAL A 67 -0.28 15.43 12.49
N GLU A 68 -1.53 15.30 12.04
CA GLU A 68 -2.28 16.40 11.44
C GLU A 68 -3.13 17.09 12.51
N ASN A 69 -3.16 18.42 12.45
CA ASN A 69 -3.89 19.28 13.37
C ASN A 69 -3.64 18.94 14.86
N PRO A 70 -2.37 18.90 15.31
CA PRO A 70 -2.00 18.51 16.68
C PRO A 70 -2.64 19.43 17.75
N LEU A 71 -2.82 20.72 17.43
CA LEU A 71 -3.49 21.66 18.31
C LEU A 71 -4.94 21.29 18.60
N SER A 72 -5.66 20.69 17.64
CA SER A 72 -7.05 20.27 17.85
C SER A 72 -7.16 19.17 18.90
N LEU A 73 -6.16 18.29 19.01
CA LEU A 73 -6.10 17.26 20.05
C LEU A 73 -5.84 17.88 21.43
N ILE A 74 -4.91 18.83 21.51
CA ILE A 74 -4.63 19.55 22.77
C ILE A 74 -5.87 20.33 23.22
N SER A 75 -6.49 21.10 22.32
CA SER A 75 -7.71 21.86 22.61
C SER A 75 -8.86 20.94 23.09
N PHE A 76 -8.98 19.73 22.52
CA PHE A 76 -9.97 18.76 22.98
C PHE A 76 -9.72 18.31 24.42
N LEU A 77 -8.47 17.99 24.77
CA LEU A 77 -8.11 17.55 26.12
C LEU A 77 -8.27 18.68 27.15
N VAL A 78 -7.90 19.91 26.81
CA VAL A 78 -8.13 21.10 27.66
C VAL A 78 -9.63 21.27 27.93
N ARG A 79 -10.45 21.19 26.88
CA ARG A 79 -11.91 21.25 27.03
C ARG A 79 -12.46 20.12 27.90
N SER A 80 -11.99 18.88 27.71
CA SER A 80 -12.41 17.74 28.54
C SER A 80 -12.04 17.94 30.01
N TYR A 81 -10.88 18.54 30.30
CA TYR A 81 -10.52 18.94 31.66
C TYR A 81 -11.46 20.01 32.22
N GLU A 82 -11.76 21.07 31.46
CA GLU A 82 -12.68 22.14 31.88
C GLU A 82 -14.10 21.62 32.15
N GLU A 83 -14.59 20.68 31.35
CA GLU A 83 -15.92 20.09 31.50
C GLU A 83 -16.01 19.07 32.66
N THR A 84 -14.95 18.32 32.94
CA THR A 84 -14.99 17.19 33.90
C THR A 84 -14.27 17.43 35.22
N GLY A 85 -13.30 18.35 35.26
CA GLY A 85 -12.36 18.53 36.36
C GLY A 85 -11.34 17.40 36.51
N GLU A 86 -11.26 16.43 35.58
CA GLU A 86 -10.32 15.31 35.67
C GLU A 86 -8.90 15.70 35.25
N GLU A 87 -7.99 15.80 36.23
CA GLU A 87 -6.56 16.11 36.05
C GLU A 87 -5.80 15.22 35.04
N LYS A 88 -6.34 14.03 34.72
CA LYS A 88 -5.74 13.15 33.70
C LYS A 88 -5.70 13.82 32.33
N PHE A 89 -6.77 14.50 31.92
CA PHE A 89 -6.83 15.18 30.63
C PHE A 89 -5.82 16.31 30.54
N ARG A 90 -5.68 17.10 31.62
CA ARG A 90 -4.71 18.17 31.70
C ARG A 90 -3.27 17.66 31.58
N LYS A 91 -2.91 16.62 32.36
CA LYS A 91 -1.59 15.99 32.31
C LYS A 91 -1.27 15.41 30.93
N GLU A 92 -2.27 14.82 30.27
CA GLU A 92 -2.11 14.29 28.91
C GLU A 92 -1.90 15.42 27.89
N ALA A 93 -2.64 16.53 28.02
CA ALA A 93 -2.47 17.71 27.18
C ALA A 93 -1.08 18.35 27.34
N GLU A 94 -0.59 18.51 28.58
CA GLU A 94 0.76 19.00 28.88
C GLU A 94 1.82 18.08 28.25
N LYS A 95 1.68 16.76 28.43
CA LYS A 95 2.61 15.78 27.86
C LYS A 95 2.65 15.84 26.32
N LEU A 96 1.48 15.90 25.68
CA LEU A 96 1.39 15.98 24.22
C LEU A 96 1.90 17.30 23.67
N LEU A 97 1.68 18.41 24.37
CA LEU A 97 2.22 19.71 24.01
C LEU A 97 3.75 19.67 23.96
N GLU A 98 4.38 19.14 25.01
CA GLU A 98 5.84 18.99 25.06
C GLU A 98 6.37 18.07 23.94
N GLU A 99 5.69 16.95 23.68
CA GLU A 99 6.07 16.05 22.60
C GLU A 99 5.93 16.69 21.21
N PHE A 100 4.86 17.44 20.97
CA PHE A 100 4.64 18.13 19.71
C PHE A 100 5.60 19.31 19.52
N LYS A 101 5.95 20.03 20.58
CA LYS A 101 7.03 21.04 20.56
C LYS A 101 8.37 20.40 20.22
N ALA A 102 8.75 19.31 20.90
CA ALA A 102 10.01 18.62 20.64
C ALA A 102 10.15 18.13 19.19
N ARG A 103 9.02 17.84 18.53
CA ARG A 103 8.94 17.40 17.13
C ARG A 103 8.76 18.55 16.13
N GLY A 104 8.72 19.81 16.58
CA GLY A 104 8.51 20.98 15.73
C GLY A 104 7.11 21.06 15.09
N LEU A 105 6.13 20.36 15.67
CA LEU A 105 4.74 20.37 15.21
C LEU A 105 3.94 21.58 15.71
N ILE A 106 4.40 22.16 16.82
CA ILE A 106 3.82 23.34 17.48
C ILE A 106 4.96 24.30 17.83
N PRO A 107 4.76 25.63 17.76
CA PRO A 107 5.76 26.61 18.20
C PRO A 107 6.23 26.39 19.65
N GLN A 108 7.51 26.62 19.93
CA GLN A 108 8.11 26.37 21.25
C GLN A 108 7.50 27.25 22.35
N ASP A 109 7.10 28.45 21.98
CA ASP A 109 6.46 29.47 22.81
C ASP A 109 4.95 29.26 23.00
N PHE A 110 4.36 28.24 22.37
CA PHE A 110 2.93 27.97 22.54
C PHE A 110 2.62 27.47 23.95
N GLU A 111 1.72 28.15 24.65
CA GLU A 111 1.28 27.79 25.99
C GLU A 111 -0.06 27.03 25.97
N LEU A 112 -0.31 26.20 26.98
CA LEU A 112 -1.52 25.36 27.05
C LEU A 112 -2.81 26.17 27.16
N ASN A 113 -2.78 27.30 27.87
CA ASN A 113 -3.88 28.27 27.99
C ASN A 113 -4.34 28.85 26.64
N HIS A 114 -3.48 28.84 25.62
CA HIS A 114 -3.81 29.31 24.27
C HIS A 114 -4.50 28.22 23.41
N ALA A 115 -4.59 26.98 23.90
CA ALA A 115 -5.26 25.88 23.22
C ALA A 115 -6.79 25.97 23.33
N MET A 116 -7.38 27.03 22.78
CA MET A 116 -8.82 27.21 22.78
C MET A 116 -9.51 26.21 21.82
N PRO A 117 -10.68 25.66 22.19
CA PRO A 117 -11.50 24.86 21.29
C PRO A 117 -12.01 25.72 20.13
N ASP A 118 -11.71 25.30 18.90
CA ASP A 118 -12.19 25.94 17.68
C ASP A 118 -12.96 24.91 16.85
N PRO A 119 -14.30 25.02 16.74
CA PRO A 119 -15.12 24.07 15.99
C PRO A 119 -14.88 24.13 14.47
N TRP A 120 -14.26 25.20 13.98
CA TRP A 120 -13.94 25.37 12.56
C TRP A 120 -12.53 24.84 12.22
N ARG A 121 -11.72 24.52 13.22
CA ARG A 121 -10.43 23.89 13.02
C ARG A 121 -10.62 22.42 12.62
N PRO A 122 -9.88 21.91 11.62
CA PRO A 122 -9.95 20.51 11.27
C PRO A 122 -9.62 19.59 12.47
N PRO A 123 -10.25 18.41 12.56
CA PRO A 123 -9.99 17.49 13.67
C PRO A 123 -8.55 16.98 13.62
N SER A 124 -8.03 16.58 14.78
CA SER A 124 -6.74 15.91 14.83
C SER A 124 -6.81 14.56 14.14
N LEU A 125 -5.80 14.26 13.32
CA LEU A 125 -5.69 12.99 12.61
C LEU A 125 -4.32 12.37 12.89
N VAL A 126 -4.33 11.28 13.65
CA VAL A 126 -3.14 10.46 13.98
C VAL A 126 -3.14 9.13 13.23
N SER A 127 -4.25 8.79 12.58
CA SER A 127 -4.42 7.56 11.84
C SER A 127 -5.58 7.64 10.84
N ARG A 128 -5.59 6.71 9.88
CA ARG A 128 -6.71 6.48 8.97
C ARG A 128 -7.18 5.04 9.07
N LYS A 129 -8.40 4.83 9.58
CA LYS A 129 -9.09 3.52 9.53
C LYS A 129 -9.66 3.31 8.14
N VAL A 130 -9.43 2.16 7.52
CA VAL A 130 -9.94 1.76 6.21
C VAL A 130 -10.94 0.65 6.42
N TYR A 131 -12.21 0.93 6.19
CA TYR A 131 -13.28 -0.04 6.39
C TYR A 131 -13.48 -0.95 5.17
N ALA A 132 -14.17 -2.08 5.38
CA ALA A 132 -14.41 -3.07 4.33
C ALA A 132 -15.11 -2.50 3.08
N ASN A 133 -16.05 -1.56 3.28
CA ASN A 133 -16.76 -0.88 2.19
C ASN A 133 -15.87 0.08 1.38
N GLU A 134 -14.74 0.52 1.93
CA GLU A 134 -13.79 1.39 1.25
C GLU A 134 -12.74 0.60 0.44
N LEU A 135 -12.62 -0.71 0.66
CA LEU A 135 -11.62 -1.54 -0.01
C LEU A 135 -11.80 -1.59 -1.54
N GLY A 136 -13.00 -1.34 -2.05
CA GLY A 136 -13.22 -1.17 -3.50
C GLY A 136 -12.43 0.00 -4.09
N ASN A 137 -12.21 1.05 -3.29
CA ASN A 137 -11.50 2.27 -3.69
C ASN A 137 -9.99 2.20 -3.41
N LEU A 138 -9.51 1.19 -2.67
CA LEU A 138 -8.09 0.94 -2.48
C LEU A 138 -7.43 0.73 -3.84
N LYS A 139 -6.43 1.53 -4.20
CA LYS A 139 -5.68 1.40 -5.45
C LYS A 139 -4.43 0.56 -5.26
N ALA A 140 -3.66 0.84 -4.22
CA ALA A 140 -2.44 0.10 -3.88
C ALA A 140 -1.99 0.35 -2.42
N ILE A 141 -1.14 -0.54 -1.90
CA ILE A 141 -0.36 -0.34 -0.68
C ILE A 141 1.11 -0.48 -1.06
N MET A 142 1.88 0.60 -0.92
CA MET A 142 3.25 0.71 -1.43
C MET A 142 4.24 0.84 -0.28
N LEU A 143 5.26 0.00 -0.27
CA LEU A 143 6.37 0.05 0.67
C LEU A 143 7.60 0.51 -0.12
N PHE A 144 7.96 1.78 0.05
CA PHE A 144 9.11 2.37 -0.60
C PHE A 144 10.40 1.92 0.07
N LYS A 145 11.32 1.39 -0.73
CA LYS A 145 12.62 0.93 -0.25
C LYS A 145 13.44 2.07 0.39
N ASP A 146 13.28 3.28 -0.12
CA ASP A 146 13.94 4.50 0.35
C ASP A 146 13.54 4.90 1.78
N PHE A 147 12.40 4.40 2.28
CA PHE A 147 11.89 4.73 3.61
C PHE A 147 12.04 3.60 4.63
N LEU A 148 12.71 2.50 4.25
CA LEU A 148 12.96 1.37 5.15
C LEU A 148 14.13 1.68 6.08
N GLU A 149 13.95 1.40 7.36
CA GLU A 149 15.05 1.42 8.33
C GLU A 149 16.03 0.26 8.05
N GLU A 150 17.29 0.35 8.49
CA GLU A 150 18.31 -0.67 8.22
C GLU A 150 17.88 -2.09 8.64
N LYS A 151 17.23 -2.20 9.81
CA LYS A 151 16.68 -3.47 10.31
C LYS A 151 15.60 -4.02 9.38
N GLU A 152 14.78 -3.16 8.79
CA GLU A 152 13.74 -3.55 7.82
C GLU A 152 14.37 -3.99 6.50
N ILE A 153 15.42 -3.30 6.04
CA ILE A 153 16.19 -3.67 4.85
C ILE A 153 16.79 -5.08 5.02
N GLU A 154 17.39 -5.39 6.17
CA GLU A 154 17.94 -6.72 6.44
C GLU A 154 16.87 -7.81 6.48
N LYS A 155 15.75 -7.54 7.16
CA LYS A 155 14.62 -8.46 7.23
C LYS A 155 14.09 -8.75 5.83
N ARG A 156 13.94 -7.71 4.99
CA ARG A 156 13.54 -7.83 3.59
C ARG A 156 14.53 -8.65 2.77
N LYS A 157 15.85 -8.42 2.90
CA LYS A 157 16.89 -9.24 2.23
C LYS A 157 16.78 -10.71 2.60
N LYS A 158 16.55 -11.02 3.88
CA LYS A 158 16.30 -12.40 4.35
C LYS A 158 15.03 -12.98 3.75
N GLU A 159 13.96 -12.20 3.64
CA GLU A 159 12.69 -12.60 3.02
C GLU A 159 12.85 -12.92 1.53
N LEU A 160 13.54 -12.07 0.77
CA LEU A 160 13.83 -12.29 -0.66
C LEU A 160 14.64 -13.58 -0.88
N ARG A 161 15.73 -13.78 -0.14
CA ARG A 161 16.54 -15.02 -0.27
C ARG A 161 15.69 -16.27 -0.04
N ARG A 162 14.83 -16.22 0.97
CA ARG A 162 13.91 -17.28 1.37
C ARG A 162 12.77 -17.51 0.37
N LEU A 163 12.45 -16.50 -0.43
CA LEU A 163 11.45 -16.56 -1.49
C LEU A 163 12.00 -17.30 -2.72
N PHE A 164 13.22 -16.95 -3.15
CA PHE A 164 13.90 -17.63 -4.26
C PHE A 164 14.33 -19.06 -3.91
N HIS A 165 14.73 -19.30 -2.66
CA HIS A 165 15.20 -20.59 -2.18
C HIS A 165 14.38 -21.02 -0.95
N PRO A 166 13.13 -21.48 -1.13
CA PRO A 166 12.29 -21.90 -0.02
C PRO A 166 12.83 -23.20 0.59
N SER A 167 12.80 -23.29 1.93
CA SER A 167 13.16 -24.53 2.62
C SER A 167 12.05 -25.58 2.48
N PRO A 168 12.36 -26.89 2.52
CA PRO A 168 11.36 -27.96 2.40
C PRO A 168 10.21 -27.84 3.40
N LEU A 169 10.50 -27.42 4.64
CA LEU A 169 9.49 -27.16 5.67
C LEU A 169 8.51 -26.05 5.29
N ARG A 170 8.98 -24.99 4.62
CA ARG A 170 8.08 -23.92 4.15
C ARG A 170 7.24 -24.37 2.96
N VAL A 171 7.81 -25.18 2.07
CA VAL A 171 7.05 -25.78 0.97
C VAL A 171 5.93 -26.65 1.53
N LEU A 172 6.22 -27.48 2.54
CA LEU A 172 5.21 -28.30 3.21
C LEU A 172 4.16 -27.44 3.93
N ALA A 173 4.58 -26.44 4.71
CA ALA A 173 3.66 -25.53 5.39
C ALA A 173 2.76 -24.76 4.41
N ARG A 174 3.28 -24.40 3.24
CA ARG A 174 2.49 -23.76 2.18
C ARG A 174 1.49 -24.74 1.56
N LYS A 175 1.90 -25.99 1.31
CA LYS A 175 1.00 -27.06 0.83
C LYS A 175 -0.12 -27.35 1.83
N THR A 176 0.18 -27.43 3.13
CA THR A 176 -0.84 -27.65 4.17
C THR A 176 -1.80 -26.48 4.29
N TYR A 177 -1.28 -25.23 4.24
CA TYR A 177 -2.12 -24.04 4.20
C TYR A 177 -3.05 -24.05 2.98
N ASN A 178 -2.54 -24.36 1.79
CA ASN A 178 -3.33 -24.42 0.55
C ASN A 178 -4.39 -25.55 0.61
N ALA A 179 -4.06 -26.71 1.20
CA ALA A 179 -5.02 -27.78 1.42
C ALA A 179 -6.15 -27.36 2.37
N LEU A 180 -5.81 -26.70 3.49
CA LEU A 180 -6.81 -26.16 4.42
C LEU A 180 -7.65 -25.03 3.81
N ALA A 181 -7.04 -24.20 2.96
CA ALA A 181 -7.75 -23.18 2.18
C ALA A 181 -8.76 -23.81 1.20
N PHE A 182 -8.35 -24.87 0.50
CA PHE A 182 -9.26 -25.61 -0.38
C PHE A 182 -10.43 -26.24 0.39
N VAL A 183 -10.18 -26.81 1.57
CA VAL A 183 -11.24 -27.33 2.46
C VAL A 183 -12.18 -26.21 2.89
N LYS A 184 -11.64 -25.04 3.30
CA LYS A 184 -12.42 -23.85 3.65
C LYS A 184 -13.31 -23.43 2.47
N ASP A 185 -12.75 -23.29 1.27
CA ASP A 185 -13.48 -22.88 0.07
C ASP A 185 -14.59 -23.88 -0.28
N LYS A 186 -14.32 -25.19 -0.17
CA LYS A 186 -15.32 -26.24 -0.38
C LYS A 186 -16.43 -26.20 0.66
N LEU A 187 -16.12 -26.04 1.94
CA LEU A 187 -17.11 -25.88 3.00
C LEU A 187 -18.01 -24.67 2.77
N ALA A 188 -17.42 -23.51 2.43
CA ALA A 188 -18.17 -22.30 2.10
C ALA A 188 -19.12 -22.52 0.92
N SER A 189 -18.65 -23.21 -0.13
CA SER A 189 -19.46 -23.53 -1.31
C SER A 189 -20.59 -24.54 -1.04
N LEU A 190 -20.41 -25.42 -0.04
CA LEU A 190 -21.44 -26.36 0.40
C LEU A 190 -22.51 -25.66 1.23
N THR A 191 -22.14 -24.76 2.14
CA THR A 191 -23.10 -24.00 2.95
C THR A 191 -24.10 -23.19 2.13
N VAL A 192 -23.68 -22.58 1.01
CA VAL A 192 -24.56 -21.83 0.10
C VAL A 192 -25.57 -22.74 -0.62
N LYS A 193 -25.25 -24.02 -0.81
CA LYS A 193 -26.12 -25.00 -1.49
C LYS A 193 -27.03 -25.79 -0.54
N THR A 194 -26.66 -25.94 0.73
CA THR A 194 -27.41 -26.75 1.70
C THR A 194 -28.47 -25.99 2.51
N THR A 195 -28.48 -24.65 2.49
CA THR A 195 -29.49 -23.83 3.18
C THR A 195 -30.92 -24.02 2.63
N SER A 196 -31.09 -24.58 1.42
CA SER A 196 -32.41 -24.84 0.83
C SER A 196 -32.99 -26.24 1.12
N THR A 197 -32.17 -27.23 1.50
CA THR A 197 -32.62 -28.63 1.60
C THR A 197 -32.36 -29.30 2.96
N LEU A 198 -31.41 -28.83 3.76
CA LEU A 198 -31.09 -29.40 5.09
C LEU A 198 -31.49 -28.50 6.26
N ALA A 199 -32.02 -27.31 6.02
CA ALA A 199 -32.41 -26.36 7.08
C ALA A 199 -33.75 -26.70 7.76
N THR A 200 -34.51 -27.66 7.24
CA THR A 200 -35.87 -27.96 7.71
C THR A 200 -35.92 -28.70 9.06
N PRO A 201 -35.04 -29.67 9.39
CA PRO A 201 -35.11 -30.40 10.66
C PRO A 201 -34.09 -29.95 11.73
N LEU A 202 -33.30 -28.88 11.50
CA LEU A 202 -32.26 -28.46 12.45
C LEU A 202 -32.80 -27.62 13.62
N ALA A 203 -32.27 -27.85 14.83
CA ALA A 203 -32.60 -27.09 16.03
C ALA A 203 -32.26 -25.58 15.88
N PRO A 204 -32.99 -24.67 16.56
CA PRO A 204 -32.83 -23.22 16.39
C PRO A 204 -31.42 -22.69 16.70
N GLU A 205 -30.72 -23.32 17.65
CA GLU A 205 -29.35 -22.95 18.04
C GLU A 205 -28.33 -23.27 16.92
N LEU A 206 -28.50 -24.40 16.23
CA LEU A 206 -27.68 -24.79 15.09
C LEU A 206 -27.95 -23.90 13.88
N LYS A 207 -29.21 -23.46 13.69
CA LYS A 207 -29.57 -22.47 12.66
C LYS A 207 -28.88 -21.13 12.90
N LYS A 208 -28.84 -20.64 14.15
CA LYS A 208 -28.10 -19.42 14.51
C LYS A 208 -26.60 -19.57 14.29
N GLY A 209 -26.01 -20.70 14.72
CA GLY A 209 -24.60 -21.00 14.50
C GLY A 209 -24.24 -21.02 13.00
N LEU A 210 -25.07 -21.68 12.18
CA LEU A 210 -24.88 -21.73 10.72
C LEU A 210 -25.09 -20.36 10.06
N ALA A 211 -26.09 -19.58 10.45
CA ALA A 211 -26.32 -18.24 9.91
C ALA A 211 -25.22 -17.24 10.29
N GLU A 212 -24.67 -17.33 11.50
CA GLU A 212 -23.48 -16.55 11.90
C GLU A 212 -22.22 -16.99 11.14
N MET A 213 -22.09 -18.29 10.87
CA MET A 213 -21.01 -18.82 10.04
C MET A 213 -21.14 -18.35 8.59
N GLU A 214 -22.35 -18.32 8.03
CA GLU A 214 -22.64 -17.82 6.69
C GLU A 214 -22.26 -16.34 6.58
N LYS A 215 -22.69 -15.51 7.55
CA LYS A 215 -22.28 -14.09 7.63
C LYS A 215 -20.77 -13.90 7.76
N LYS A 216 -20.06 -14.81 8.44
CA LYS A 216 -18.59 -14.78 8.57
C LYS A 216 -17.86 -15.32 7.33
N ALA A 217 -18.50 -16.19 6.55
CA ALA A 217 -17.92 -16.82 5.36
C ALA A 217 -18.11 -16.00 4.07
N ILE A 218 -19.14 -15.13 4.00
CA ILE A 218 -19.54 -14.39 2.78
C ILE A 218 -18.54 -13.28 2.34
N SER A 219 -17.47 -12.98 3.07
CA SER A 219 -16.57 -11.86 2.71
C SER A 219 -15.49 -12.19 1.67
N VAL A 220 -15.42 -13.41 1.11
CA VAL A 220 -14.37 -13.78 0.13
C VAL A 220 -15.02 -14.35 -1.14
N VAL A 221 -15.30 -13.48 -2.10
CA VAL A 221 -15.67 -13.89 -3.46
C VAL A 221 -14.37 -14.13 -4.24
N GLY A 222 -13.95 -15.39 -4.35
CA GLY A 222 -12.79 -15.81 -5.12
C GLY A 222 -12.14 -17.08 -4.55
N ALA A 223 -11.55 -17.92 -5.41
CA ALA A 223 -10.80 -19.08 -4.95
C ALA A 223 -9.57 -18.61 -4.14
N THR A 224 -9.39 -19.16 -2.94
CA THR A 224 -8.21 -18.85 -2.11
C THR A 224 -6.93 -19.42 -2.71
N TYR A 225 -7.06 -20.47 -3.54
CA TYR A 225 -5.96 -21.12 -4.25
C TYR A 225 -6.04 -20.91 -5.77
N ASP A 226 -4.94 -20.46 -6.38
CA ASP A 226 -4.77 -20.25 -7.83
C ASP A 226 -3.48 -20.98 -8.25
N PRO A 227 -3.57 -22.09 -9.02
CA PRO A 227 -2.41 -22.89 -9.43
C PRO A 227 -1.39 -22.12 -10.27
N LEU A 228 -1.83 -21.17 -11.11
CA LEU A 228 -0.95 -20.42 -11.99
C LEU A 228 -0.11 -19.43 -11.18
N LEU A 229 -0.76 -18.74 -10.22
CA LEU A 229 -0.07 -17.86 -9.30
C LEU A 229 0.83 -18.62 -8.33
N GLU A 230 0.39 -19.78 -7.82
CA GLU A 230 1.19 -20.61 -6.92
C GLU A 230 2.52 -21.02 -7.56
N ASN A 231 2.48 -21.44 -8.82
CA ASN A 231 3.69 -21.81 -9.58
C ASN A 231 4.56 -20.59 -9.98
N SER A 232 4.03 -19.38 -9.80
CA SER A 232 4.72 -18.12 -10.08
C SER A 232 5.33 -17.49 -8.83
N VAL A 233 5.08 -18.03 -7.63
CA VAL A 233 5.64 -17.47 -6.39
C VAL A 233 7.17 -17.57 -6.40
N GLY A 234 7.83 -16.46 -6.08
CA GLY A 234 9.27 -16.28 -6.14
C GLY A 234 9.83 -16.10 -7.55
N ARG A 235 8.97 -15.84 -8.53
CA ARG A 235 9.36 -15.57 -9.92
C ARG A 235 8.99 -14.17 -10.35
N LEU A 236 9.66 -13.71 -11.39
CA LEU A 236 9.37 -12.45 -12.06
C LEU A 236 8.01 -12.53 -12.77
N LEU A 237 7.06 -11.71 -12.35
CA LEU A 237 5.69 -11.66 -12.86
C LEU A 237 5.44 -10.33 -13.58
N THR A 238 4.88 -10.39 -14.78
CA THR A 238 4.43 -9.23 -15.53
C THR A 238 2.93 -9.03 -15.35
N ILE A 239 2.55 -7.83 -14.98
CA ILE A 239 1.16 -7.43 -14.75
C ILE A 239 0.81 -6.16 -15.52
N ARG A 240 -0.48 -5.97 -15.79
CA ARG A 240 -1.06 -4.69 -16.20
C ARG A 240 -2.06 -4.24 -15.15
N VAL A 241 -1.99 -2.96 -14.80
CA VAL A 241 -2.86 -2.33 -13.80
C VAL A 241 -3.32 -0.98 -14.31
N THR A 242 -4.54 -0.59 -13.95
CA THR A 242 -4.94 0.82 -13.99
C THR A 242 -4.27 1.50 -12.80
N ASP A 243 -3.31 2.36 -13.08
CA ASP A 243 -2.48 2.98 -12.07
C ASP A 243 -3.20 4.13 -11.33
N ILE A 244 -2.55 4.76 -10.37
CA ILE A 244 -3.14 5.81 -9.52
C ILE A 244 -3.65 7.02 -10.31
N ASP A 245 -3.02 7.29 -11.46
CA ASP A 245 -3.38 8.33 -12.42
C ASP A 245 -4.48 7.93 -13.40
N GLY A 246 -4.91 6.67 -13.38
CA GLY A 246 -5.95 6.15 -14.27
C GLY A 246 -5.43 5.56 -15.58
N GLU A 247 -4.12 5.60 -15.85
CA GLU A 247 -3.55 5.01 -17.05
C GLU A 247 -3.31 3.50 -16.90
N GLU A 248 -3.47 2.73 -17.98
CA GLU A 248 -3.02 1.33 -17.98
C GLU A 248 -1.50 1.27 -18.10
N LYS A 249 -0.85 0.71 -17.07
CA LYS A 249 0.60 0.56 -17.01
C LYS A 249 0.98 -0.89 -16.81
N ALA A 250 2.02 -1.30 -17.52
CA ALA A 250 2.68 -2.58 -17.29
C ALA A 250 3.76 -2.42 -16.22
N TYR A 251 3.79 -3.37 -15.30
CA TYR A 251 4.81 -3.48 -14.27
C TYR A 251 5.33 -4.91 -14.21
N GLN A 252 6.55 -5.02 -13.70
CA GLN A 252 7.20 -6.30 -13.46
C GLN A 252 7.77 -6.31 -12.04
N GLY A 253 7.66 -7.45 -11.36
CA GLY A 253 8.21 -7.64 -10.03
C GLY A 253 8.14 -9.09 -9.59
N VAL A 254 8.80 -9.42 -8.49
CA VAL A 254 8.86 -10.80 -7.99
C VAL A 254 7.59 -11.10 -7.20
N LEU A 255 6.84 -12.14 -7.59
CA LEU A 255 5.63 -12.51 -6.86
C LEU A 255 5.97 -13.05 -5.47
N ARG A 256 5.68 -12.26 -4.44
CA ARG A 256 5.95 -12.65 -3.06
C ARG A 256 4.83 -13.51 -2.48
N GLU A 257 3.60 -13.06 -2.66
CA GLU A 257 2.40 -13.71 -2.14
C GLU A 257 1.16 -13.22 -2.89
N TYR A 258 0.12 -14.04 -2.94
CA TYR A 258 -1.18 -13.67 -3.49
C TYR A 258 -2.31 -14.13 -2.57
N SER A 259 -3.50 -13.57 -2.69
CA SER A 259 -4.72 -14.10 -2.09
C SER A 259 -5.88 -13.90 -3.07
N ALA A 260 -7.10 -14.26 -2.66
CA ALA A 260 -8.30 -13.92 -3.42
C ALA A 260 -8.45 -12.40 -3.60
N ASN A 261 -7.97 -11.61 -2.64
CA ASN A 261 -8.19 -10.16 -2.58
C ASN A 261 -6.98 -9.34 -3.03
N TYR A 262 -5.76 -9.88 -2.94
CA TYR A 262 -4.54 -9.10 -3.13
C TYR A 262 -3.44 -9.84 -3.89
N LEU A 263 -2.57 -9.07 -4.51
CA LEU A 263 -1.33 -9.52 -5.12
C LEU A 263 -0.18 -8.68 -4.58
N LEU A 264 0.83 -9.30 -3.98
CA LEU A 264 2.04 -8.63 -3.48
C LEU A 264 3.22 -8.95 -4.38
N LEU A 265 3.76 -7.93 -5.04
CA LEU A 265 4.99 -8.00 -5.81
C LEU A 265 6.11 -7.25 -5.09
N TYR A 266 7.31 -7.81 -5.13
CA TYR A 266 8.53 -7.18 -4.64
C TYR A 266 9.36 -6.61 -5.79
N ASP A 267 10.18 -5.60 -5.47
CA ASP A 267 11.14 -4.96 -6.38
C ASP A 267 10.48 -4.45 -7.68
N VAL A 268 9.31 -3.83 -7.58
CA VAL A 268 8.64 -3.19 -8.72
C VAL A 268 9.24 -1.80 -8.95
N SER A 269 9.65 -1.52 -10.18
CA SER A 269 10.00 -0.16 -10.63
C SER A 269 8.73 0.65 -10.90
N TYR A 270 8.16 1.20 -9.85
CA TYR A 270 6.92 1.96 -9.90
C TYR A 270 7.17 3.39 -10.34
N ARG A 271 6.25 3.97 -11.13
CA ARG A 271 6.39 5.30 -11.73
C ARG A 271 5.49 6.28 -10.99
N LEU A 272 6.09 7.21 -10.26
CA LEU A 272 5.38 8.25 -9.51
C LEU A 272 5.31 9.54 -10.32
N GLN A 273 4.11 10.11 -10.44
CA GLN A 273 3.94 11.44 -11.01
C GLN A 273 4.40 12.53 -10.04
N ALA A 274 5.28 13.39 -10.52
CA ALA A 274 5.83 14.51 -9.81
C ALA A 274 5.78 15.79 -10.65
N VAL A 275 5.72 16.91 -9.95
CA VAL A 275 5.77 18.24 -10.53
C VAL A 275 6.87 19.01 -9.84
N THR A 276 7.64 19.78 -10.61
CA THR A 276 8.56 20.78 -10.08
C THR A 276 8.38 22.11 -10.81
N LYS A 277 8.64 23.21 -10.11
CA LYS A 277 8.60 24.56 -10.68
C LYS A 277 9.96 25.21 -10.55
N PHE A 278 10.36 25.89 -11.61
CA PHE A 278 11.59 26.65 -11.66
C PHE A 278 11.28 28.11 -11.94
N LYS A 279 12.06 28.99 -11.31
CA LYS A 279 12.11 30.42 -11.63
C LYS A 279 13.57 30.85 -11.66
N ASN A 280 14.00 31.53 -12.72
CA ASN A 280 15.41 31.91 -12.90
C ASN A 280 16.39 30.74 -12.71
N CYS A 281 16.08 29.57 -13.31
CA CYS A 281 16.85 28.32 -13.18
C CYS A 281 17.00 27.75 -11.75
N SER A 282 16.27 28.30 -10.78
CA SER A 282 16.26 27.81 -9.39
C SER A 282 14.92 27.13 -9.08
N GLU A 283 14.97 25.99 -8.40
CA GLU A 283 13.77 25.25 -7.99
C GLU A 283 13.00 26.06 -6.93
N GLU A 284 11.70 26.26 -7.12
CA GLU A 284 10.89 27.05 -6.20
C GLU A 284 10.69 26.34 -4.85
N PRO A 285 10.62 27.10 -3.73
CA PRO A 285 10.42 26.53 -2.41
C PRO A 285 9.18 25.63 -2.33
N GLY A 286 9.40 24.41 -1.81
CA GLY A 286 8.36 23.41 -1.64
C GLY A 286 8.23 22.43 -2.82
N TYR A 287 8.95 22.63 -3.92
CA TYR A 287 9.11 21.62 -4.97
C TYR A 287 10.40 20.79 -4.78
N PRO A 288 10.47 19.58 -5.35
CA PRO A 288 9.42 18.88 -6.09
C PRO A 288 8.29 18.36 -5.20
N LYS A 289 7.10 18.17 -5.78
CA LYS A 289 5.93 17.59 -5.11
C LYS A 289 5.37 16.43 -5.92
N LEU A 290 4.81 15.43 -5.24
CA LEU A 290 3.99 14.42 -5.89
C LEU A 290 2.61 15.01 -6.20
N THR A 291 2.02 14.58 -7.32
CA THR A 291 0.68 15.02 -7.73
C THR A 291 -0.41 14.53 -6.77
N ILE A 292 -0.18 13.39 -6.12
CA ILE A 292 -1.10 12.83 -5.13
C ILE A 292 -0.97 13.53 -3.77
N LYS A 293 -2.10 13.84 -3.15
CA LYS A 293 -2.14 14.37 -1.78
C LYS A 293 -1.83 13.25 -0.79
N ILE A 294 -0.81 13.44 0.04
CA ILE A 294 -0.36 12.44 1.02
C ILE A 294 -0.58 12.97 2.44
N HIS A 295 -1.34 12.22 3.21
CA HIS A 295 -1.54 12.39 4.65
C HIS A 295 -0.49 11.63 5.44
N GLY A 296 -0.12 12.14 6.61
CA GLY A 296 0.90 11.51 7.46
C GLY A 296 2.32 11.51 6.88
N PHE A 297 2.61 12.33 5.86
CA PHE A 297 3.92 12.46 5.21
C PHE A 297 4.31 13.94 5.05
N LYS A 298 5.42 14.36 5.67
CA LYS A 298 5.91 15.76 5.59
C LYS A 298 7.34 15.92 5.06
N PHE A 299 7.98 14.85 4.58
CA PHE A 299 9.35 14.96 4.09
C PHE A 299 9.42 15.74 2.77
N LYS A 300 10.39 16.64 2.67
CA LYS A 300 10.77 17.27 1.41
C LYS A 300 11.39 16.20 0.52
N LEU A 301 10.83 16.05 -0.68
CA LEU A 301 11.46 15.23 -1.70
C LEU A 301 12.77 15.90 -2.10
N PRO A 302 13.85 15.12 -2.31
CA PRO A 302 15.08 15.69 -2.85
C PRO A 302 14.83 16.23 -4.26
N SER A 303 15.59 17.24 -4.66
CA SER A 303 15.55 17.73 -6.04
C SER A 303 15.91 16.60 -7.01
N HIS A 304 15.06 16.38 -8.00
CA HIS A 304 15.29 15.35 -9.03
C HIS A 304 15.90 15.94 -10.31
N LEU A 305 15.63 17.21 -10.55
CA LEU A 305 16.03 17.93 -11.76
C LEU A 305 16.83 19.18 -11.39
N LYS A 306 17.81 19.50 -12.22
CA LYS A 306 18.52 20.78 -12.19
C LYS A 306 18.38 21.44 -13.55
N VAL A 307 18.23 22.76 -13.55
CA VAL A 307 18.18 23.58 -14.77
C VAL A 307 19.52 24.29 -14.94
N GLU A 308 20.09 24.18 -16.14
CA GLU A 308 21.31 24.89 -16.53
C GLU A 308 21.03 25.65 -17.84
N LYS A 309 21.69 26.81 -18.01
CA LYS A 309 21.62 27.58 -19.25
C LYS A 309 22.81 27.19 -20.14
N GLU A 310 22.54 26.65 -21.31
CA GLU A 310 23.54 26.35 -22.34
C GLU A 310 23.23 27.21 -23.58
N GLY A 311 23.97 28.33 -23.73
CA GLY A 311 23.72 29.32 -24.77
C GLY A 311 22.35 29.98 -24.60
N ASP A 312 21.51 29.90 -25.64
CA ASP A 312 20.15 30.45 -25.64
C ASP A 312 19.08 29.45 -25.17
N LYS A 313 19.47 28.20 -24.85
CA LYS A 313 18.55 27.15 -24.42
C LYS A 313 18.70 26.84 -22.94
N LEU A 314 17.60 26.41 -22.34
CA LEU A 314 17.61 25.79 -21.03
C LEU A 314 17.78 24.28 -21.17
N VAL A 315 18.50 23.68 -20.24
CA VAL A 315 18.78 22.25 -20.20
C VAL A 315 18.34 21.69 -18.86
N LEU A 316 17.51 20.66 -18.88
CA LEU A 316 17.12 19.88 -17.71
C LEU A 316 18.07 18.69 -17.56
N ARG A 317 18.73 18.60 -16.40
CA ARG A 317 19.61 17.49 -16.02
C ARG A 317 18.95 16.66 -14.93
N ASN A 318 18.94 15.34 -15.09
CA ASN A 318 18.54 14.41 -14.02
C ASN A 318 19.67 14.33 -12.98
N VAL A 319 19.43 14.87 -11.78
CA VAL A 319 20.38 14.80 -10.65
C VAL A 319 20.01 13.74 -9.63
N SER A 320 18.91 13.01 -9.85
CA SER A 320 18.51 11.88 -9.01
C SER A 320 19.31 10.62 -9.37
N ASN A 321 19.32 9.67 -8.43
CA ASN A 321 19.90 8.34 -8.65
C ASN A 321 18.95 7.39 -9.41
N GLU A 322 17.77 7.87 -9.81
CA GLU A 322 16.72 7.09 -10.46
C GLU A 322 16.50 7.58 -11.89
N ALA A 323 15.95 6.71 -12.74
CA ALA A 323 15.47 7.17 -14.04
C ALA A 323 14.19 8.00 -13.87
N LEU A 324 14.06 9.06 -14.67
CA LEU A 324 12.85 9.87 -14.75
C LEU A 324 12.43 10.07 -16.20
N LYS A 325 11.15 10.28 -16.44
CA LYS A 325 10.58 10.58 -17.76
C LYS A 325 9.99 11.98 -17.71
N ILE A 326 10.53 12.90 -18.47
CA ILE A 326 9.95 14.23 -18.62
C ILE A 326 8.76 14.12 -19.57
N GLU A 327 7.58 14.52 -19.11
CA GLU A 327 6.35 14.44 -19.89
C GLU A 327 6.10 15.75 -20.60
N ASN A 328 5.87 16.81 -19.81
CA ASN A 328 5.54 18.14 -20.29
C ASN A 328 6.35 19.21 -19.58
N VAL A 329 6.66 20.28 -20.29
CA VAL A 329 7.17 21.53 -19.74
C VAL A 329 6.20 22.63 -20.11
N LYS A 330 5.73 23.40 -19.13
CA LYS A 330 4.71 24.45 -19.28
C LYS A 330 5.27 25.79 -18.79
N TRP A 331 5.13 26.84 -19.58
CA TRP A 331 5.55 28.21 -19.23
C TRP A 331 4.49 29.22 -19.66
N GLU A 332 4.69 30.48 -19.31
CA GLU A 332 3.79 31.55 -19.74
C GLU A 332 3.89 31.75 -21.26
N GLY A 333 2.86 31.36 -22.00
CA GLY A 333 2.80 31.47 -23.46
C GLY A 333 3.07 30.17 -24.24
N GLY A 334 3.27 29.02 -23.58
CA GLY A 334 3.39 27.75 -24.30
C GLY A 334 3.56 26.50 -23.43
N GLU A 335 3.40 25.34 -24.08
CA GLU A 335 3.78 24.04 -23.53
C GLU A 335 4.56 23.22 -24.55
N SER A 336 5.47 22.37 -24.09
CA SER A 336 6.22 21.43 -24.92
C SER A 336 6.13 20.03 -24.32
N LYS A 337 5.70 19.07 -25.15
CA LYS A 337 5.65 17.66 -24.81
C LYS A 337 6.96 16.99 -25.21
N ILE A 338 7.72 16.53 -24.22
CA ILE A 338 9.06 15.99 -24.43
C ILE A 338 9.03 14.46 -24.49
N SER A 339 8.31 13.81 -23.58
CA SER A 339 8.19 12.34 -23.47
C SER A 339 9.54 11.59 -23.50
N LYS A 340 10.60 12.18 -22.93
CA LYS A 340 11.96 11.61 -22.94
C LYS A 340 12.32 11.05 -21.57
N VAL A 341 12.87 9.83 -21.57
CA VAL A 341 13.45 9.20 -20.37
C VAL A 341 14.89 9.67 -20.21
N LEU A 342 15.26 10.11 -19.01
CA LEU A 342 16.61 10.50 -18.61
C LEU A 342 17.10 9.55 -17.52
N LYS A 343 18.19 8.86 -17.80
CA LYS A 343 18.96 8.13 -16.77
C LYS A 343 19.70 9.12 -15.85
N PRO A 344 20.20 8.68 -14.68
CA PRO A 344 21.00 9.53 -13.82
C PRO A 344 22.13 10.24 -14.58
N GLY A 345 22.19 11.57 -14.45
CA GLY A 345 23.17 12.44 -15.12
C GLY A 345 22.84 12.85 -16.56
N GLU A 346 21.87 12.21 -17.23
CA GLU A 346 21.46 12.58 -18.59
C GLU A 346 20.67 13.89 -18.61
N GLN A 347 20.66 14.53 -19.79
CA GLN A 347 20.06 15.85 -19.98
C GLN A 347 19.17 15.96 -21.23
N VAL A 348 18.30 16.97 -21.24
CA VAL A 348 17.49 17.35 -22.40
C VAL A 348 17.34 18.87 -22.47
N ALA A 349 17.51 19.41 -23.67
CA ALA A 349 17.21 20.81 -23.94
C ALA A 349 15.70 21.03 -23.98
N ILE A 350 15.26 22.17 -23.47
CA ILE A 350 13.86 22.59 -23.46
C ILE A 350 13.71 23.94 -24.14
N ASP A 351 12.53 24.19 -24.70
CA ASP A 351 12.23 25.41 -25.44
C ASP A 351 11.70 26.55 -24.54
N ALA A 352 11.62 26.32 -23.22
CA ALA A 352 11.16 27.33 -22.28
C ALA A 352 12.12 28.54 -22.25
N PRO A 353 11.59 29.78 -22.27
CA PRO A 353 12.41 30.98 -22.29
C PRO A 353 13.27 31.12 -21.01
N PRO A 354 14.54 31.54 -21.12
CA PRO A 354 15.39 31.78 -19.96
C PRO A 354 14.86 32.95 -19.11
N GLY A 355 14.70 32.72 -17.80
CA GLY A 355 14.31 33.75 -16.84
C GLY A 355 12.84 33.69 -16.40
N ASP A 356 11.97 33.10 -17.21
CA ASP A 356 10.57 32.95 -16.85
C ASP A 356 10.35 31.78 -15.89
N SER A 357 9.20 31.79 -15.20
CA SER A 357 8.75 30.65 -14.41
C SER A 357 8.20 29.57 -15.32
N PHE A 358 8.64 28.33 -15.12
CA PHE A 358 8.10 27.18 -15.84
C PHE A 358 7.90 25.99 -14.90
N THR A 359 6.97 25.12 -15.29
CA THR A 359 6.59 23.92 -14.56
C THR A 359 7.00 22.69 -15.38
N VAL A 360 7.59 21.71 -14.74
CA VAL A 360 7.96 20.43 -15.35
C VAL A 360 7.12 19.32 -14.72
N GLU A 361 6.36 18.62 -15.54
CA GLU A 361 5.61 17.41 -15.19
C GLU A 361 6.43 16.19 -15.62
N TYR A 362 6.69 15.28 -14.69
CA TYR A 362 7.55 14.13 -14.96
C TYR A 362 7.16 12.91 -14.10
N GLU A 363 7.53 11.72 -14.58
CA GLU A 363 7.47 10.50 -13.79
C GLU A 363 8.86 10.19 -13.23
N ILE A 364 8.98 9.88 -11.94
CA ILE A 364 10.19 9.33 -11.35
C ILE A 364 10.00 7.86 -11.01
N SER A 365 10.97 7.02 -11.40
CA SER A 365 10.96 5.61 -11.02
C SER A 365 11.40 5.43 -9.57
N LYS A 366 10.68 4.59 -8.83
CA LYS A 366 11.03 4.19 -7.46
C LYS A 366 10.86 2.68 -7.30
N THR A 367 11.81 2.07 -6.60
CA THR A 367 11.70 0.65 -6.25
C THR A 367 10.76 0.48 -5.07
N VAL A 368 9.66 -0.25 -5.28
CA VAL A 368 8.63 -0.49 -4.27
C VAL A 368 8.29 -1.97 -4.15
N ASP A 369 7.96 -2.39 -2.93
CA ASP A 369 7.14 -3.58 -2.71
C ASP A 369 5.69 -3.13 -2.67
N ILE A 370 4.83 -3.74 -3.48
CA ILE A 370 3.50 -3.18 -3.72
C ILE A 370 2.43 -4.27 -3.66
N VAL A 371 1.38 -3.97 -2.91
CA VAL A 371 0.16 -4.75 -2.85
C VAL A 371 -0.88 -4.08 -3.72
N TRP A 372 -1.38 -4.79 -4.73
CA TRP A 372 -2.56 -4.38 -5.47
C TRP A 372 -3.76 -5.24 -5.11
N PRO A 373 -4.98 -4.68 -5.11
CA PRO A 373 -6.20 -5.45 -5.11
C PRO A 373 -6.27 -6.36 -6.34
N ARG A 374 -6.61 -7.64 -6.14
CA ARG A 374 -6.57 -8.68 -7.17
C ARG A 374 -7.48 -8.36 -8.36
N ASN A 375 -8.61 -7.68 -8.12
CA ASN A 375 -9.58 -7.24 -9.12
C ASN A 375 -9.11 -6.05 -9.97
N LYS A 376 -8.02 -5.37 -9.60
CA LYS A 376 -7.42 -4.25 -10.35
C LYS A 376 -6.18 -4.67 -11.13
N VAL A 377 -5.84 -5.95 -11.13
CA VAL A 377 -4.63 -6.49 -11.76
C VAL A 377 -4.98 -7.53 -12.81
N LYS A 378 -4.51 -7.30 -14.03
CA LYS A 378 -4.44 -8.31 -15.08
C LYS A 378 -3.04 -8.94 -15.07
N ILE A 379 -2.98 -10.23 -14.76
CA ILE A 379 -1.73 -10.99 -14.87
C ILE A 379 -1.50 -11.30 -16.35
N VAL A 380 -0.33 -10.94 -16.86
CA VAL A 380 0.04 -11.22 -18.26
C VAL A 380 0.78 -12.54 -18.36
N GLY A 381 1.77 -12.77 -17.49
CA GLY A 381 2.59 -13.97 -17.53
C GLY A 381 3.88 -13.82 -16.73
N LEU A 382 4.81 -14.75 -16.94
CA LEU A 382 6.14 -14.69 -16.34
C LEU A 382 7.05 -13.77 -17.16
N GLY A 383 7.94 -13.08 -16.44
CA GLY A 383 9.03 -12.28 -16.99
C GLY A 383 10.29 -13.08 -17.31
N GLU A 384 10.35 -14.32 -16.87
CA GLU A 384 11.50 -15.20 -16.98
C GLU A 384 11.06 -16.62 -17.29
N TYR A 385 11.94 -17.40 -17.93
CA TYR A 385 11.72 -18.82 -18.10
C TYR A 385 11.95 -19.55 -16.78
N PRO A 386 11.07 -20.48 -16.39
CA PRO A 386 11.34 -21.38 -15.29
C PRO A 386 12.67 -22.12 -15.54
N PRO A 387 13.57 -22.25 -14.54
CA PRO A 387 14.88 -22.88 -14.75
C PRO A 387 14.83 -24.28 -15.37
N LYS A 388 13.76 -25.03 -15.13
CA LYS A 388 13.52 -26.36 -15.71
C LYS A 388 13.17 -26.33 -17.19
N LEU A 389 12.50 -25.28 -17.65
CA LEU A 389 12.07 -25.11 -19.05
C LEU A 389 13.12 -24.37 -19.88
N LEU A 390 14.02 -23.60 -19.25
CA LEU A 390 15.00 -22.79 -19.95
C LEU A 390 15.86 -23.61 -20.95
N PRO A 391 16.40 -24.80 -20.61
CA PRO A 391 17.17 -25.60 -21.58
C PRO A 391 16.33 -26.04 -22.79
N GLU A 392 15.09 -26.46 -22.55
CA GLU A 392 14.16 -26.88 -23.61
C GLU A 392 13.85 -25.72 -24.55
N VAL A 393 13.51 -24.55 -24.00
CA VAL A 393 13.22 -23.34 -24.79
C VAL A 393 14.42 -22.90 -25.62
N LEU A 394 15.62 -22.90 -25.05
CA LEU A 394 16.84 -22.53 -25.78
C LEU A 394 17.20 -23.54 -26.88
N SER A 395 16.76 -24.80 -26.75
CA SER A 395 16.99 -25.83 -27.76
C SER A 395 15.99 -25.80 -28.92
N GLN A 396 14.87 -25.09 -28.77
CA GLN A 396 13.88 -24.95 -29.84
C GLN A 396 14.46 -24.05 -30.95
N ARG A 397 14.75 -24.66 -32.11
CA ARG A 397 14.97 -23.89 -33.34
C ARG A 397 13.62 -23.38 -33.81
N LEU A 398 13.46 -22.06 -33.80
CA LEU A 398 12.31 -21.45 -34.47
C LEU A 398 12.33 -21.87 -35.95
N PRO A 399 11.18 -22.19 -36.55
CA PRO A 399 11.10 -22.32 -38.00
C PRO A 399 11.64 -21.01 -38.59
N SER A 400 12.64 -21.11 -39.46
CA SER A 400 13.07 -19.98 -40.27
C SER A 400 11.87 -19.54 -41.10
N LEU A 401 11.37 -18.33 -40.83
CA LEU A 401 10.36 -17.66 -41.66
C LEU A 401 10.93 -17.35 -43.05
#